data_AF-A0A4Y3PLE7-F1
#
_entry.id   AF-A0A4Y3PLE7-F1
#
_cell.length_a   1.000
_cell.length_b   1.000
_cell.length_c   1.000
_cell.angle_alpha   90.00
_cell.angle_beta   90.00
_cell.angle_gamma   90.00
#
_symmetry.space_group_name_H-M   'P 1'
#
loop_
_entity.id
_entity.type
_entity.pdbx_description
1 polymer ?
#
loop_
_entity_poly.entity_id
_entity_poly.type
_entity_poly.pdbx_seq_one_letter_code
_entity_poly.pdbx_strand_id
1 'polypeptide(L)' 'MESKTKVLIGILLAVVFLAGETAAQLMGAKTYSIGYILGALAFVGAIFIGARQR' A
#
# COMPACT_ATOMS: atom_id res chain seq x y z
N MET A 1 17.73 8.80 4.30
CA MET A 1 16.60 8.79 3.34
C MET A 1 15.65 9.89 3.73
N GLU A 2 15.38 10.82 2.81
CA GLU A 2 14.45 11.90 3.06
C GLU A 2 13.07 11.37 3.42
N SER A 3 12.42 12.16 4.25
CA SER A 3 11.17 11.81 4.89
C SER A 3 10.02 11.78 3.84
N LYS A 4 10.14 12.55 2.76
CA LYS A 4 9.33 12.45 1.52
C LYS A 4 9.51 11.12 0.78
N THR A 5 10.74 10.62 0.67
CA THR A 5 11.04 9.33 0.02
C THR A 5 10.36 8.18 0.75
N LYS A 6 10.30 8.22 2.09
CA LYS A 6 9.59 7.20 2.89
C LYS A 6 8.08 7.19 2.61
N VAL A 7 7.46 8.36 2.47
CA VAL A 7 6.04 8.48 2.12
C VAL A 7 5.77 7.90 0.73
N LEU A 8 6.60 8.27 -0.26
CA LEU A 8 6.50 7.76 -1.62
C LEU A 8 6.61 6.23 -1.69
N ILE A 9 7.55 5.64 -0.94
CA ILE A 9 7.69 4.19 -0.85
C ILE A 9 6.43 3.55 -0.28
N GLY A 10 5.85 4.12 0.79
CA GLY A 10 4.61 3.59 1.37
C GLY A 10 3.41 3.66 0.42
N ILE A 11 3.30 4.74 -0.36
CA ILE A 11 2.25 4.88 -1.40
C ILE A 11 2.47 3.87 -2.53
N LEU A 12 3.70 3.72 -3.02
CA LEU A 12 4.02 2.73 -4.07
C LEU A 12 3.73 1.30 -3.59
N LEU A 13 4.08 0.98 -2.35
CA LEU A 13 3.79 -0.31 -1.75
C LEU A 13 2.28 -0.58 -1.67
N ALA A 14 1.48 0.43 -1.31
CA ALA A 14 0.03 0.32 -1.30
C ALA A 14 -0.54 0.03 -2.69
N VAL A 15 -0.04 0.72 -3.73
CA VAL A 15 -0.43 0.48 -5.13
C VAL A 15 -0.10 -0.94 -5.56
N VAL A 16 1.10 -1.45 -5.23
CA VAL A 16 1.49 -2.82 -5.57
C VAL A 16 0.57 -3.84 -4.91
N PHE A 17 0.24 -3.67 -3.63
CA PHE A 17 -0.68 -4.58 -2.95
C PHE A 17 -2.09 -4.55 -3.52
N LEU A 18 -2.63 -3.37 -3.84
CA LEU A 18 -3.95 -3.26 -4.48
C LEU A 18 -3.97 -3.86 -5.88
N ALA A 19 -2.97 -3.53 -6.69
CA ALA A 19 -2.86 -4.02 -8.06
C ALA A 19 -2.64 -5.54 -8.10
N GLY A 20 -1.79 -6.06 -7.22
CA GLY A 20 -1.54 -7.50 -7.07
C GLY A 20 -2.80 -8.25 -6.65
N GLU A 21 -3.56 -7.71 -5.69
CA GLU A 21 -4.83 -8.31 -5.26
C GLU A 21 -5.86 -8.33 -6.39
N THR A 22 -5.98 -7.21 -7.09
CA THR A 22 -6.93 -7.07 -8.21
C THR A 22 -6.56 -8.03 -9.35
N ALA A 23 -5.27 -8.13 -9.69
CA ALA A 23 -4.78 -9.05 -10.72
C ALA A 23 -5.02 -10.52 -10.31
N ALA A 24 -4.77 -10.86 -9.05
CA ALA A 24 -5.00 -12.20 -8.54
C ALA A 24 -6.49 -12.57 -8.51
N GLN A 25 -7.38 -11.63 -8.18
CA GLN A 25 -8.83 -11.84 -8.31
C GLN A 25 -9.27 -12.06 -9.75
N LEU A 26 -8.71 -11.28 -10.70
CA LEU A 26 -8.98 -11.45 -12.13
C LEU A 26 -8.48 -12.80 -12.66
N MET A 27 -7.41 -13.35 -12.09
CA MET A 27 -6.91 -14.69 -12.39
C MET A 27 -7.68 -15.81 -11.69
N GLY A 28 -8.75 -15.50 -10.93
CA GLY A 28 -9.56 -16.48 -10.22
C GLY A 28 -8.91 -17.03 -8.95
N ALA A 29 -7.81 -16.43 -8.48
CA ALA A 29 -7.20 -16.81 -7.21
C ALA A 29 -8.09 -16.34 -6.05
N LYS A 30 -8.24 -17.19 -5.03
CA LYS A 30 -8.90 -16.80 -3.78
C LYS A 30 -8.00 -15.86 -3.00
N THR A 31 -8.15 -14.58 -3.26
CA THR A 31 -7.53 -13.54 -2.46
C THR A 31 -8.46 -13.21 -1.31
N TYR A 32 -8.08 -13.54 -0.09
CA TYR A 32 -8.88 -13.30 1.11
C TYR A 32 -8.86 -11.82 1.53
N SER A 33 -8.86 -10.90 0.57
CA SER A 33 -8.71 -9.45 0.75
C SER A 33 -7.41 -9.02 1.46
N ILE A 34 -6.40 -9.91 1.49
CA ILE A 34 -5.12 -9.69 2.15
C ILE A 34 -4.37 -8.52 1.50
N GLY A 35 -4.32 -8.46 0.17
CA GLY A 35 -3.66 -7.37 -0.54
C GLY A 35 -4.39 -6.04 -0.36
N TYR A 36 -5.73 -6.03 -0.24
CA TYR A 36 -6.46 -4.80 0.11
C TYR A 36 -6.13 -4.32 1.53
N ILE A 37 -6.04 -5.23 2.51
CA ILE A 37 -5.70 -4.90 3.89
C ILE A 37 -4.26 -4.37 3.98
N LEU A 38 -3.29 -5.07 3.38
CA LEU A 38 -1.89 -4.65 3.39
C LEU A 38 -1.70 -3.33 2.63
N GLY A 39 -2.42 -3.13 1.53
CA GLY A 39 -2.43 -1.88 0.80
C GLY A 39 -2.97 -0.71 1.63
N ALA A 40 -4.08 -0.91 2.33
CA ALA A 40 -4.65 0.09 3.23
C ALA A 40 -3.69 0.45 4.38
N LEU A 41 -3.07 -0.55 5.01
CA LEU A 41 -2.09 -0.32 6.08
C LEU A 41 -0.85 0.44 5.59
N ALA A 42 -0.34 0.11 4.40
CA ALA A 42 0.80 0.80 3.79
C ALA A 42 0.46 2.26 3.49
N PHE A 43 -0.74 2.54 2.97
CA PHE A 43 -1.20 3.88 2.66
C PHE A 43 -1.40 4.73 3.93
N VAL A 44 -2.06 4.17 4.95
CA VAL A 44 -2.26 4.82 6.25
C VAL A 44 -0.90 5.10 6.92
N GLY A 45 0.01 4.13 6.90
CA GLY A 45 1.37 4.32 7.41
C GLY A 45 2.13 5.44 6.68
N ALA A 46 1.99 5.54 5.36
CA ALA A 46 2.57 6.63 4.58
C ALA A 46 2.00 8.00 4.97
N ILE A 47 0.68 8.10 5.20
CA ILE A 47 0.02 9.31 5.67
C ILE A 47 0.57 9.72 7.05
N PHE A 48 0.66 8.79 8.00
CA PHE A 48 1.21 9.09 9.33
C PHE A 48 2.66 9.56 9.27
N ILE A 49 3.49 8.94 8.43
CA ILE A 49 4.88 9.35 8.23
C ILE A 49 4.96 10.75 7.63
N GLY A 50 4.09 11.09 6.67
CA GLY A 50 4.02 12.42 6.06
C GLY A 50 3.50 13.49 7.03
N ALA A 51 2.44 13.17 7.78
CA ALA A 51 1.83 14.08 8.75
C ALA A 51 2.77 14.42 9.92
N ARG A 52 3.64 13.47 10.31
CA ARG A 52 4.63 13.65 11.39
C ARG A 52 5.83 14.53 11.01
N GLN A 53 5.96 14.91 9.74
CA GLN A 53 7.04 15.79 9.25
C GLN A 53 6.67 17.26 9.27
N ARG A 54 5.45 17.59 9.73
CA ARG A 54 4.98 18.96 9.90
C ARG A 54 5.44 19.56 11.21
#